data_AF-A0AAV7N817-F1
#
_entry.id   AF-A0AAV7N817-F1
#
_cell.length_a   1.000
_cell.length_b   1.000
_cell.length_c   1.000
_cell.angle_alpha   90.00
_cell.angle_beta   90.00
_cell.angle_gamma   90.00
#
_symmetry.space_group_name_H-M   'P 1'
#
loop_
_entity.id
_entity.type
_entity.pdbx_description
1 polymer ?
#
loop_
_entity_poly.entity_id
_entity_poly.type
_entity_poly.pdbx_seq_one_letter_code
_entity_poly.pdbx_strand_id
1 'polypeptide(L)'
;MEPSAGFRVWIHLPDSEYGSICQIQSLDPCAGFRVWIHVPNSEYGSMCRIQSMDPFAGSRVWIHVLDQEYGSIGWIQSMDPFAGFRVWIHLPDSEYGSICRIQSLDPCAGFRVWIHVPDSEYGSMCGIQSMDPCDGFRVWIHVPHVPDSEYGSMCRIQSMDPCAGFRVWIHVLDSEYGSRCRIQSMDPGAGFRAWIHLPIQSMD
;
A
#
# COMPACT_ATOMS: atom_id res chain seq x y z
N MET A 1 -7.53 13.06 -28.73
CA MET A 1 -6.71 14.17 -28.21
C MET A 1 -6.35 13.77 -26.79
N GLU A 2 -5.18 13.18 -26.61
CA GLU A 2 -4.68 12.92 -25.25
C GLU A 2 -4.29 14.26 -24.62
N PRO A 3 -4.72 14.55 -23.39
CA PRO A 3 -4.33 15.78 -22.73
C PRO A 3 -2.83 15.72 -22.43
N SER A 4 -2.04 16.45 -23.22
CA SER A 4 -0.60 16.64 -23.09
C SER A 4 -0.20 17.49 -21.86
N ALA A 5 -1.08 17.63 -20.87
CA ALA A 5 -0.89 18.42 -19.67
C ALA A 5 -1.24 17.57 -18.44
N GLY A 6 -0.38 17.62 -17.42
CA GLY A 6 -0.60 16.89 -16.19
C GLY A 6 -1.95 17.24 -15.54
N PHE A 7 -2.75 16.23 -15.20
CA PHE A 7 -4.07 16.44 -14.60
C PHE A 7 -4.07 16.13 -13.09
N ARG A 8 -5.06 16.69 -12.40
CA ARG A 8 -5.34 16.40 -10.99
C ARG A 8 -6.74 15.85 -10.87
N VAL A 9 -6.88 14.70 -10.24
CA VAL A 9 -8.18 14.10 -9.91
C VAL A 9 -8.30 14.09 -8.40
N TRP A 10 -9.42 14.63 -7.91
CA TRP A 10 -9.84 14.52 -6.52
C TRP A 10 -11.14 13.75 -6.51
N ILE A 11 -11.10 12.55 -5.94
CA ILE A 11 -12.27 11.70 -5.75
C ILE A 11 -12.58 11.75 -4.26
N HIS A 12 -13.75 12.29 -3.92
CA HIS A 12 -14.29 12.26 -2.57
C HIS A 12 -15.61 11.52 -2.63
N LEU A 13 -15.67 10.38 -1.94
CA LEU A 13 -16.94 9.69 -1.71
C LEU A 13 -17.65 10.37 -0.52
N PRO A 14 -18.98 10.39 -0.47
CA PRO A 14 -19.72 10.84 0.70
C PRO A 14 -19.67 9.80 1.83
N ASP A 15 -19.96 10.25 3.05
CA ASP A 15 -20.23 9.35 4.19
C ASP A 15 -21.39 8.42 3.84
N SER A 16 -21.28 7.17 4.26
CA SER A 16 -22.26 6.11 3.94
C SER A 16 -22.39 5.17 5.11
N GLU A 17 -23.62 4.91 5.56
CA GLU A 17 -23.87 3.85 6.55
C GLU A 17 -23.40 2.50 5.98
N TYR A 18 -23.78 2.19 4.73
CA TYR A 18 -23.60 0.88 4.08
C TYR A 18 -22.24 0.64 3.38
N GLY A 19 -21.28 1.54 3.55
CA GLY A 19 -19.97 1.43 2.91
C GLY A 19 -19.82 2.23 1.62
N SER A 20 -18.57 2.48 1.26
CA SER A 20 -18.18 3.30 0.10
C SER A 20 -17.20 2.55 -0.81
N ILE A 21 -17.46 2.57 -2.11
CA ILE A 21 -16.63 1.87 -3.11
C ILE A 21 -16.08 2.88 -4.12
N CYS A 22 -14.75 2.98 -4.19
CA CYS A 22 -14.03 3.63 -5.27
C CYS A 22 -13.41 2.58 -6.18
N GLN A 23 -13.76 2.60 -7.47
CA GLN A 23 -13.12 1.75 -8.48
C GLN A 23 -12.54 2.60 -9.61
N ILE A 24 -11.25 2.37 -9.88
CA ILE A 24 -10.52 2.96 -10.99
C ILE A 24 -9.98 1.83 -11.85
N GLN A 25 -10.39 1.78 -13.12
CA GLN A 25 -9.93 0.76 -14.06
C GLN A 25 -8.52 1.04 -14.58
N SER A 26 -8.28 2.26 -15.07
CA SER A 26 -6.96 2.62 -15.59
C SER A 26 -6.66 4.09 -15.38
N LEU A 27 -5.39 4.37 -15.06
CA LEU A 27 -4.80 5.70 -15.07
C LEU A 27 -3.48 5.63 -15.85
N ASP A 28 -3.56 5.95 -17.13
CA ASP A 28 -2.42 5.98 -18.05
C ASP A 28 -2.30 7.37 -18.69
N PRO A 29 -1.59 8.31 -18.04
CA PRO A 29 -1.25 9.57 -18.65
C PRO A 29 0.22 9.69 -19.03
N CYS A 30 0.44 10.29 -20.19
CA CYS A 30 1.77 10.59 -20.70
C CYS A 30 2.52 11.68 -19.89
N ALA A 31 1.82 12.46 -19.06
CA ALA A 31 2.38 13.54 -18.25
C ALA A 31 2.00 13.37 -16.77
N GLY A 32 2.75 14.03 -15.88
CA GLY A 32 2.59 13.86 -14.44
C GLY A 32 1.20 14.14 -13.93
N PHE A 33 0.60 13.14 -13.29
CA PHE A 33 -0.73 13.25 -12.69
C PHE A 33 -0.70 13.24 -11.17
N ARG A 34 -1.74 13.81 -10.56
CA ARG A 34 -1.99 13.65 -9.12
C ARG A 34 -3.38 13.13 -8.91
N VAL A 35 -3.50 11.98 -8.26
CA VAL A 35 -4.78 11.41 -7.85
C VAL A 35 -4.82 11.44 -6.33
N TRP A 36 -5.88 12.06 -5.80
CA TRP A 36 -6.23 12.01 -4.39
C TRP A 36 -7.59 11.32 -4.29
N ILE A 37 -7.60 10.16 -3.64
CA ILE A 37 -8.82 9.39 -3.37
C ILE A 37 -9.04 9.48 -1.87
N HIS A 38 -10.21 9.99 -1.52
CA HIS A 38 -10.67 10.09 -0.15
C HIS A 38 -11.97 9.33 -0.02
N VAL A 39 -11.91 8.24 0.74
CA VAL A 39 -13.08 7.43 1.08
C VAL A 39 -13.37 7.67 2.56
N PRO A 40 -14.43 8.39 2.91
CA PRO A 40 -14.69 8.76 4.29
C PRO A 40 -15.37 7.62 5.07
N ASN A 41 -15.73 7.91 6.32
CA ASN A 41 -16.22 6.91 7.27
C ASN A 41 -17.44 6.15 6.76
N SER A 42 -17.49 4.88 7.14
CA SER A 42 -18.67 4.04 6.94
C SER A 42 -18.75 3.00 8.03
N GLU A 43 -19.96 2.65 8.48
CA GLU A 43 -20.14 1.55 9.43
C GLU A 43 -19.66 0.25 8.78
N TYR A 44 -20.27 -0.15 7.65
CA TYR A 44 -20.03 -1.47 7.02
C TYR A 44 -18.77 -1.63 6.17
N GLY A 45 -17.80 -0.72 6.28
CA GLY A 45 -16.50 -0.81 5.60
C GLY A 45 -16.44 -0.21 4.18
N SER A 46 -15.23 0.10 3.72
CA SER A 46 -15.00 0.73 2.42
C SER A 46 -13.89 0.09 1.62
N MET A 47 -14.00 0.21 0.29
CA MET A 47 -13.07 -0.37 -0.66
C MET A 47 -12.57 0.67 -1.66
N CYS A 48 -11.26 0.76 -1.79
CA CYS A 48 -10.60 1.42 -2.91
C CYS A 48 -9.89 0.38 -3.76
N ARG A 49 -10.30 0.26 -5.03
CA ARG A 49 -9.73 -0.68 -5.99
C ARG A 49 -9.20 0.05 -7.22
N ILE A 50 -7.92 -0.15 -7.50
CA ILE A 50 -7.25 0.35 -8.71
C ILE A 50 -6.73 -0.84 -9.51
N GLN A 51 -7.15 -0.98 -10.77
CA GLN A 51 -6.70 -2.09 -11.62
C GLN A 51 -5.33 -1.81 -12.26
N SER A 52 -5.15 -0.67 -12.90
CA SER A 52 -3.86 -0.32 -13.53
C SER A 52 -3.49 1.15 -13.33
N MET A 53 -2.19 1.38 -13.12
CA MET A 53 -1.57 2.71 -13.15
C MET A 53 -0.26 2.63 -13.92
N ASP A 54 -0.22 3.25 -15.09
CA ASP A 54 0.92 3.27 -16.00
C ASP A 54 1.19 4.70 -16.49
N PRO A 55 1.71 5.60 -15.65
CA PRO A 55 2.16 6.90 -16.13
C PRO A 55 3.58 6.88 -16.67
N PHE A 56 3.76 7.66 -17.72
CA PHE A 56 5.07 7.88 -18.33
C PHE A 56 6.03 8.72 -17.48
N ALA A 57 5.53 9.70 -16.71
CA ALA A 57 6.42 10.54 -15.90
C ALA A 57 5.72 11.24 -14.72
N GLY A 58 6.32 11.18 -13.53
CA GLY A 58 6.16 12.19 -12.48
C GLY A 58 4.80 12.24 -11.79
N SER A 59 4.27 11.09 -11.37
CA SER A 59 2.92 11.01 -10.79
C SER A 59 2.89 10.75 -9.29
N ARG A 60 1.80 11.18 -8.66
CA ARG A 60 1.56 10.98 -7.22
C ARG A 60 0.16 10.47 -6.99
N VAL A 61 0.06 9.37 -6.26
CA VAL A 61 -1.21 8.77 -5.89
C VAL A 61 -1.28 8.74 -4.37
N TRP A 62 -2.35 9.32 -3.87
CA TRP A 62 -2.68 9.35 -2.46
C TRP A 62 -4.03 8.70 -2.30
N ILE A 63 -4.06 7.59 -1.58
CA ILE A 63 -5.26 6.86 -1.23
C ILE A 63 -5.40 6.98 0.28
N HIS A 64 -6.46 7.64 0.70
CA HIS A 64 -6.83 7.78 2.09
C HIS A 64 -8.21 7.18 2.28
N VAL A 65 -8.27 6.10 3.04
CA VAL A 65 -9.52 5.52 3.52
C VAL A 65 -9.64 5.94 4.99
N LEU A 66 -10.83 6.35 5.46
CA LEU A 66 -11.08 6.78 6.84
C LEU A 66 -11.95 5.79 7.61
N ASP A 67 -11.68 5.78 8.92
CA ASP A 67 -12.31 5.13 10.07
C ASP A 67 -13.61 4.36 9.79
N GLN A 68 -13.55 3.06 10.08
CA GLN A 68 -14.61 2.09 9.79
C GLN A 68 -14.73 1.10 10.92
N GLU A 69 -15.97 0.79 11.29
CA GLU A 69 -16.27 -0.31 12.20
C GLU A 69 -15.82 -1.62 11.52
N TYR A 70 -16.41 -1.97 10.37
CA TYR A 70 -16.23 -3.29 9.72
C TYR A 70 -15.02 -3.46 8.79
N GLY A 71 -14.15 -2.46 8.63
CA GLY A 71 -12.82 -2.63 8.02
C GLY A 71 -12.62 -2.06 6.61
N SER A 72 -11.36 -1.72 6.31
CA SER A 72 -10.92 -0.99 5.11
C SER A 72 -10.10 -1.86 4.15
N ILE A 73 -10.42 -1.78 2.85
CA ILE A 73 -9.68 -2.53 1.82
C ILE A 73 -9.08 -1.59 0.76
N GLY A 74 -7.75 -1.60 0.66
CA GLY A 74 -7.00 -1.06 -0.47
C GLY A 74 -6.49 -2.17 -1.36
N TRP A 75 -6.94 -2.21 -2.63
CA TRP A 75 -6.46 -3.18 -3.61
C TRP A 75 -5.89 -2.51 -4.85
N ILE A 76 -4.65 -2.83 -5.18
CA ILE A 76 -4.00 -2.37 -6.40
C ILE A 76 -3.48 -3.57 -7.19
N GLN A 77 -3.92 -3.71 -8.43
CA GLN A 77 -3.54 -4.86 -9.26
C GLN A 77 -2.20 -4.68 -9.95
N SER A 78 -2.00 -3.55 -10.63
CA SER A 78 -0.72 -3.26 -11.29
C SER A 78 -0.33 -1.80 -11.14
N MET A 79 0.95 -1.57 -10.92
CA MET A 79 1.59 -0.27 -11.10
C MET A 79 2.88 -0.43 -11.87
N ASP A 80 2.92 0.15 -13.07
CA ASP A 80 4.05 0.13 -13.99
C ASP A 80 4.35 1.56 -14.47
N PRO A 81 4.82 2.47 -13.60
CA PRO A 81 5.21 3.80 -14.04
C PRO A 81 6.65 3.81 -14.57
N PHE A 82 6.84 4.48 -15.68
CA PHE A 82 8.16 4.60 -16.31
C PHE A 82 9.14 5.43 -15.46
N ALA A 83 8.71 6.57 -14.89
CA ALA A 83 9.61 7.39 -14.07
C ALA A 83 8.92 8.21 -12.96
N GLY A 84 9.55 8.23 -11.78
CA GLY A 84 9.32 9.27 -10.77
C GLY A 84 7.93 9.21 -10.12
N PHE A 85 7.50 8.03 -9.69
CA PHE A 85 6.18 7.81 -9.13
C PHE A 85 6.20 7.68 -7.60
N ARG A 86 5.15 8.21 -6.96
CA ARG A 86 4.98 8.09 -5.51
C ARG A 86 3.58 7.63 -5.16
N VAL A 87 3.50 6.59 -4.33
CA VAL A 87 2.26 6.06 -3.79
C VAL A 87 2.27 6.25 -2.29
N TRP A 88 1.19 6.83 -1.79
CA TRP A 88 0.86 6.87 -0.38
C TRP A 88 -0.49 6.18 -0.20
N ILE A 89 -0.48 5.07 0.54
CA ILE A 89 -1.68 4.36 0.97
C ILE A 89 -1.74 4.49 2.48
N HIS A 90 -2.80 5.11 2.95
CA HIS A 90 -3.15 5.14 4.35
C HIS A 90 -4.51 4.47 4.51
N LEU A 91 -4.50 3.29 5.13
CA LEU A 91 -5.69 2.70 5.70
C LEU A 91 -5.70 3.12 7.18
N PRO A 92 -6.84 3.46 7.76
CA PRO A 92 -6.96 3.88 9.15
C PRO A 92 -7.21 2.66 10.04
N ASP A 93 -7.33 2.92 11.35
CA ASP A 93 -7.79 1.94 12.31
C ASP A 93 -9.21 1.50 11.94
N SER A 94 -9.51 0.23 12.23
CA SER A 94 -10.86 -0.31 12.18
C SER A 94 -11.02 -1.34 13.28
N GLU A 95 -12.25 -1.66 13.67
CA GLU A 95 -12.45 -2.78 14.59
C GLU A 95 -12.11 -4.08 13.87
N TYR A 96 -12.71 -4.32 12.70
CA TYR A 96 -12.66 -5.65 12.04
C TYR A 96 -11.52 -5.92 11.06
N GLY A 97 -10.64 -4.97 10.75
CA GLY A 97 -9.47 -5.26 9.89
C GLY A 97 -9.17 -4.24 8.80
N SER A 98 -7.89 -3.91 8.65
CA SER A 98 -7.39 -3.15 7.49
C SER A 98 -6.53 -4.02 6.58
N ILE A 99 -6.86 -4.06 5.28
CA ILE A 99 -6.18 -4.88 4.28
C ILE A 99 -5.66 -4.03 3.14
N CYS A 100 -4.33 -3.97 2.99
CA CYS A 100 -3.67 -3.46 1.80
C CYS A 100 -3.10 -4.61 0.97
N ARG A 101 -3.49 -4.71 -0.30
CA ARG A 101 -2.97 -5.70 -1.24
C ARG A 101 -2.50 -5.05 -2.52
N ILE A 102 -1.26 -5.35 -2.89
CA ILE A 102 -0.67 -4.95 -4.16
C ILE A 102 -0.23 -6.20 -4.91
N GLN A 103 -0.73 -6.40 -6.11
CA GLN A 103 -0.43 -7.60 -6.89
C GLN A 103 0.89 -7.46 -7.65
N SER A 104 1.10 -6.38 -8.41
CA SER A 104 2.35 -6.14 -9.12
C SER A 104 2.86 -4.71 -8.99
N LEU A 105 4.17 -4.59 -8.84
CA LEU A 105 4.94 -3.34 -8.81
C LEU A 105 6.15 -3.48 -9.74
N ASP A 106 6.08 -2.89 -10.91
CA ASP A 106 7.15 -2.95 -11.92
C ASP A 106 7.49 -1.55 -12.47
N PRO A 107 8.02 -0.64 -11.65
CA PRO A 107 8.42 0.68 -12.15
C PRO A 107 9.84 0.66 -12.72
N CYS A 108 10.06 1.36 -13.84
CA CYS A 108 11.39 1.44 -14.42
C CYS A 108 12.35 2.31 -13.57
N ALA A 109 11.92 3.48 -13.06
CA ALA A 109 12.82 4.36 -12.31
C ALA A 109 12.16 5.22 -11.22
N GLY A 110 12.83 5.32 -10.06
CA GLY A 110 12.60 6.38 -9.08
C GLY A 110 11.24 6.31 -8.38
N PHE A 111 10.85 5.11 -7.97
CA PHE A 111 9.55 4.84 -7.35
C PHE A 111 9.62 4.82 -5.82
N ARG A 112 8.58 5.35 -5.18
CA ARG A 112 8.45 5.31 -3.71
C ARG A 112 7.06 4.86 -3.31
N VAL A 113 7.00 3.85 -2.46
CA VAL A 113 5.78 3.37 -1.81
C VAL A 113 5.85 3.66 -0.33
N TRP A 114 4.79 4.27 0.17
CA TRP A 114 4.53 4.40 1.59
C TRP A 114 3.17 3.76 1.86
N ILE A 115 3.18 2.68 2.64
CA ILE A 115 1.99 1.97 3.08
C ILE A 115 1.94 2.07 4.59
N HIS A 116 0.83 2.60 5.07
CA HIS A 116 0.48 2.64 6.47
C HIS A 116 -0.83 1.89 6.65
N VAL A 117 -0.77 0.79 7.38
CA VAL A 117 -1.92 -0.04 7.73
C VAL A 117 -1.82 -0.26 9.23
N PRO A 118 -2.41 0.61 10.05
CA PRO A 118 -2.45 0.41 11.48
C PRO A 118 -3.27 -0.83 11.80
N ASP A 119 -2.90 -1.45 12.92
CA ASP A 119 -3.57 -2.64 13.43
C ASP A 119 -5.01 -2.33 13.82
N SER A 120 -5.78 -3.38 13.95
CA SER A 120 -7.21 -3.36 14.24
C SER A 120 -7.47 -4.43 15.29
N GLU A 121 -8.60 -4.37 15.99
CA GLU A 121 -8.93 -5.40 16.99
C GLU A 121 -8.85 -6.82 16.40
N TYR A 122 -9.30 -6.98 15.15
CA TYR A 122 -9.26 -8.26 14.41
C TYR A 122 -8.06 -8.41 13.45
N GLY A 123 -7.02 -7.58 13.62
CA GLY A 123 -5.73 -7.72 12.96
C GLY A 123 -5.64 -7.15 11.53
N SER A 124 -4.45 -6.68 11.16
CA SER A 124 -4.23 -6.03 9.87
C SER A 124 -3.26 -6.74 8.94
N MET A 125 -3.43 -6.56 7.63
CA MET A 125 -2.64 -7.23 6.60
C MET A 125 -2.14 -6.27 5.52
N CYS A 126 -0.82 -6.33 5.28
CA CYS A 126 -0.19 -5.77 4.09
C CYS A 126 0.43 -6.89 3.24
N GLY A 127 -0.07 -7.07 2.03
CA GLY A 127 0.40 -8.09 1.09
C GLY A 127 0.92 -7.50 -0.21
N ILE A 128 2.12 -7.88 -0.63
CA ILE A 128 2.66 -7.61 -1.96
C ILE A 128 3.00 -8.94 -2.64
N GLN A 129 2.49 -9.16 -3.86
CA GLN A 129 2.76 -10.39 -4.58
C GLN A 129 4.07 -10.32 -5.37
N SER A 130 4.22 -9.41 -6.33
CA SER A 130 5.46 -9.22 -7.08
C SER A 130 5.97 -7.79 -7.02
N MET A 131 7.29 -7.66 -7.04
CA MET A 131 7.99 -6.38 -7.03
C MET A 131 9.29 -6.51 -7.81
N ASP A 132 9.31 -5.94 -9.01
CA ASP A 132 10.43 -6.00 -9.96
C ASP A 132 10.77 -4.59 -10.48
N PRO A 133 11.31 -3.70 -9.65
CA PRO A 133 11.69 -2.36 -10.10
C PRO A 133 13.10 -2.34 -10.72
N CYS A 134 13.28 -1.59 -11.80
CA CYS A 134 14.59 -1.52 -12.44
C CYS A 134 15.59 -0.63 -11.67
N ASP A 135 15.23 0.59 -11.26
CA ASP A 135 16.14 1.49 -10.52
C ASP A 135 15.48 2.38 -9.46
N GLY A 136 16.20 2.62 -8.36
CA GLY A 136 15.93 3.71 -7.44
C GLY A 136 14.64 3.55 -6.64
N PHE A 137 14.32 2.33 -6.22
CA PHE A 137 13.06 1.99 -5.59
C PHE A 137 13.13 2.03 -4.06
N ARG A 138 12.10 2.60 -3.41
CA ARG A 138 11.99 2.63 -1.96
C ARG A 138 10.61 2.21 -1.47
N VAL A 139 10.57 1.29 -0.52
CA VAL A 139 9.35 0.86 0.17
C VAL A 139 9.47 1.17 1.63
N TRP A 140 8.41 1.77 2.15
CA TRP A 140 8.19 1.87 3.58
C TRP A 140 6.81 1.27 3.88
N ILE A 141 6.81 0.20 4.65
CA ILE A 141 5.61 -0.44 5.18
C ILE A 141 5.65 -0.28 6.68
N HIS A 142 4.61 0.33 7.22
CA HIS A 142 4.43 0.50 8.65
C HIS A 142 3.08 -0.09 9.04
N VAL A 143 3.15 -1.08 9.91
CA VAL A 143 2.00 -1.77 10.48
C VAL A 143 2.12 -1.64 12.00
N PRO A 144 1.69 -0.49 12.56
CA PRO A 144 1.76 -0.24 14.00
C PRO A 144 0.66 -0.99 14.74
N HIS A 145 0.95 -1.36 15.99
CA HIS A 145 -0.01 -1.98 16.89
C HIS A 145 -0.95 -0.96 17.52
N VAL A 146 -2.19 -1.39 17.72
CA VAL A 146 -3.19 -0.71 18.55
C VAL A 146 -3.29 -1.52 19.85
N PRO A 147 -3.13 -0.88 21.04
CA PRO A 147 -3.36 -1.55 22.32
C PRO A 147 -4.72 -2.25 22.27
N ASP A 148 -4.81 -3.50 22.73
CA ASP A 148 -6.04 -4.32 22.74
C ASP A 148 -6.36 -5.07 21.42
N SER A 149 -5.43 -5.14 20.46
CA SER A 149 -5.57 -6.03 19.30
C SER A 149 -5.54 -7.52 19.67
N GLU A 150 -6.67 -8.21 19.45
CA GLU A 150 -6.85 -9.65 19.66
C GLU A 150 -6.27 -10.51 18.53
N TYR A 151 -5.76 -9.92 17.45
CA TYR A 151 -5.28 -10.68 16.29
C TYR A 151 -3.99 -10.10 15.70
N GLY A 152 -3.12 -10.99 15.21
CA GLY A 152 -1.79 -10.61 14.78
C GLY A 152 -1.72 -9.79 13.49
N SER A 153 -0.76 -8.87 13.43
CA SER A 153 -0.46 -8.08 12.24
C SER A 153 0.47 -8.82 11.26
N MET A 154 0.15 -8.80 9.97
CA MET A 154 0.90 -9.53 8.94
C MET A 154 1.38 -8.65 7.77
N CYS A 155 2.69 -8.70 7.51
CA CYS A 155 3.29 -8.22 6.27
C CYS A 155 3.79 -9.41 5.43
N ARG A 156 3.32 -9.56 4.19
CA ARG A 156 3.76 -10.62 3.29
C ARG A 156 4.25 -10.06 1.96
N ILE A 157 5.42 -10.48 1.52
CA ILE A 157 5.95 -10.24 0.18
C ILE A 157 6.23 -11.60 -0.48
N GLN A 158 5.64 -11.91 -1.63
CA GLN A 158 5.87 -13.22 -2.27
C GLN A 158 7.17 -13.25 -3.08
N SER A 159 7.38 -12.26 -3.95
CA SER A 159 8.55 -12.17 -4.80
C SER A 159 9.08 -10.73 -4.84
N MET A 160 10.40 -10.61 -4.86
CA MET A 160 11.12 -9.34 -4.90
C MET A 160 12.38 -9.53 -5.74
N ASP A 161 12.41 -8.94 -6.94
CA ASP A 161 13.51 -9.03 -7.91
C ASP A 161 13.91 -7.64 -8.42
N PRO A 162 14.44 -6.74 -7.56
CA PRO A 162 14.82 -5.41 -8.00
C PRO A 162 16.19 -5.40 -8.68
N CYS A 163 16.33 -4.77 -9.84
CA CYS A 163 17.61 -4.70 -10.56
C CYS A 163 18.67 -3.83 -9.84
N ALA A 164 18.33 -2.60 -9.42
CA ALA A 164 19.28 -1.69 -8.76
C ALA A 164 18.65 -0.71 -7.76
N GLY A 165 19.44 -0.32 -6.74
CA GLY A 165 19.12 0.83 -5.90
C GLY A 165 17.89 0.67 -4.99
N PHE A 166 17.57 -0.57 -4.62
CA PHE A 166 16.38 -0.91 -3.84
C PHE A 166 16.57 -0.74 -2.33
N ARG A 167 15.60 -0.11 -1.67
CA ARG A 167 15.55 -0.01 -0.21
C ARG A 167 14.18 -0.37 0.33
N VAL A 168 14.13 -1.32 1.24
CA VAL A 168 12.89 -1.69 1.94
C VAL A 168 13.02 -1.45 3.43
N TRP A 169 12.02 -0.79 3.99
CA TRP A 169 11.80 -0.60 5.42
C TRP A 169 10.46 -1.21 5.76
N ILE A 170 10.47 -2.24 6.59
CA ILE A 170 9.27 -2.87 7.12
C ILE A 170 9.33 -2.74 8.63
N HIS A 171 8.28 -2.20 9.20
CA HIS A 171 8.11 -2.06 10.63
C HIS A 171 6.74 -2.63 10.99
N VAL A 172 6.73 -3.79 11.64
CA VAL A 172 5.50 -4.39 12.17
C VAL A 172 5.67 -4.43 13.68
N LEU A 173 4.78 -3.76 14.42
CA LEU A 173 4.83 -3.70 15.89
C LEU A 173 4.12 -4.91 16.52
N ASP A 174 4.33 -5.13 17.81
CA ASP A 174 3.84 -6.32 18.53
C ASP A 174 2.36 -6.33 18.73
N SER A 175 1.76 -7.50 18.61
CA SER A 175 0.34 -7.76 18.86
C SER A 175 0.28 -8.95 19.82
N GLU A 176 -0.75 -9.05 20.66
CA GLU A 176 -0.84 -10.13 21.66
C GLU A 176 -0.73 -11.54 21.04
N TYR A 177 -1.21 -11.73 19.81
CA TYR A 177 -1.20 -13.00 19.08
C TYR A 177 -0.04 -13.14 18.06
N GLY A 178 0.86 -12.17 18.06
CA GLY A 178 2.12 -12.17 17.33
C GLY A 178 2.07 -11.55 15.93
N SER A 179 3.12 -10.77 15.65
CA SER A 179 3.32 -10.12 14.37
C SER A 179 4.25 -10.90 13.45
N ARG A 180 3.90 -10.99 12.16
CA ARG A 180 4.69 -11.75 11.17
C ARG A 180 5.03 -10.93 9.94
N CYS A 181 6.33 -10.89 9.61
CA CYS A 181 6.82 -10.46 8.31
C CYS A 181 7.39 -11.66 7.54
N ARG A 182 6.83 -11.97 6.37
CA ARG A 182 7.31 -13.07 5.51
C ARG A 182 7.68 -12.56 4.12
N ILE A 183 8.92 -12.82 3.71
CA ILE A 183 9.36 -12.67 2.33
C ILE A 183 9.68 -14.07 1.79
N GLN A 184 9.03 -14.48 0.70
CA GLN A 184 9.12 -15.87 0.20
C GLN A 184 10.25 -16.08 -0.82
N SER A 185 10.46 -15.13 -1.72
CA SER A 185 11.52 -15.15 -2.72
C SER A 185 12.11 -13.75 -2.84
N MET A 186 13.43 -13.67 -2.92
CA MET A 186 14.20 -12.44 -2.98
C MET A 186 15.43 -12.69 -3.86
N ASP A 187 15.51 -12.02 -5.00
CA ASP A 187 16.65 -12.08 -5.93
C ASP A 187 17.06 -10.66 -6.35
N PRO A 188 17.69 -9.87 -5.47
CA PRO A 188 17.94 -8.47 -5.75
C PRO A 188 19.31 -8.28 -6.41
N GLY A 189 19.35 -7.42 -7.42
CA GLY A 189 20.58 -6.90 -7.98
C GLY A 189 21.29 -5.89 -7.08
N ALA A 190 22.10 -5.01 -7.67
CA ALA A 190 23.07 -4.21 -6.93
C ALA A 190 22.42 -3.12 -6.04
N GLY A 191 22.97 -2.94 -4.83
CA GLY A 191 22.58 -1.82 -3.96
C GLY A 191 21.30 -2.05 -3.15
N PHE A 192 20.85 -3.30 -3.03
CA PHE A 192 19.76 -3.71 -2.14
C PHE A 192 20.08 -3.43 -0.67
N ARG A 193 19.12 -2.85 0.06
CA ARG A 193 19.16 -2.72 1.52
C ARG A 193 17.78 -2.98 2.11
N ALA A 194 17.73 -3.85 3.11
CA ALA A 194 16.52 -4.14 3.86
C ALA A 194 16.69 -3.82 5.34
N TRP A 195 15.67 -3.21 5.92
CA TRP A 195 15.51 -3.03 7.36
C TRP A 195 14.14 -3.59 7.73
N ILE A 196 14.13 -4.65 8.52
CA ILE A 196 12.91 -5.26 9.03
C ILE A 196 12.99 -5.17 10.55
N HIS A 197 12.07 -4.42 11.14
CA HIS A 197 11.87 -4.38 12.58
C HIS A 197 10.66 -5.24 12.90
N LEU A 198 10.90 -6.27 13.70
CA LEU A 198 9.87 -7.05 14.37
C LEU A 198 10.11 -6.93 15.87
N PRO A 199 9.04 -6.85 16.68
CA PRO A 199 9.13 -6.97 18.13
C PRO A 199 9.75 -8.32 18.51
N ILE A 200 10.55 -8.32 19.57
CA ILE A 200 11.10 -9.53 20.16
C ILE A 200 10.01 -10.09 21.07
N GLN A 201 9.41 -11.22 20.71
CA GLN A 201 8.52 -11.95 21.61
C GLN A 201 9.35 -12.50 22.77
N SER A 202 9.19 -11.94 23.97
CA SER A 202 9.59 -12.61 25.20
C SER A 202 8.58 -13.74 25.46
N MET A 203 9.01 -14.99 25.27
CA MET A 203 8.30 -16.14 25.81
C MET A 203 8.55 -16.16 27.32
N ASP A 204 7.62 -15.61 28.10
CA ASP A 204 7.49 -15.89 29.54
C ASP A 204 6.44 -17.00 29.77
#